data_AF-A0A2E5JKW1-F1
#
_entry.id   AF-A0A2E5JKW1-F1
#
_cell.length_a   1.000
_cell.length_b   1.000
_cell.length_c   1.000
_cell.angle_alpha   90.00
_cell.angle_beta   90.00
_cell.angle_gamma   90.00
#
_symmetry.space_group_name_H-M   'P 1'
#
loop_
_entity.id
_entity.type
_entity.pdbx_description
1 polymer ?
#
loop_
_entity_poly.entity_id
_entity_poly.type
_entity_poly.pdbx_seq_one_letter_code
_entity_poly.pdbx_strand_id
1 'polypeptide(L)'
;MYAVFFSCYALSMRIILLLLLVRSVSAAVLKNEVGGLKRKAFTLKEACEGLGLKDNLLVEAIGTTQLDCMGRTAEVAKFCEKIESRDALLRGFVSKSKSQVYCEYGTSVSLNLSCDKDHYTYCQSAKTGCEQLKSVFAKSLELMHSSLTGTPKVLNCHFSISDPLLPKAL
;
A
#
# COMPACT_ATOMS: atom_id res chain seq x y z
N MET A 1 59.18 8.86 -21.84
CA MET A 1 58.38 8.15 -20.82
C MET A 1 57.37 9.10 -20.15
N TYR A 2 56.46 9.74 -20.89
CA TYR A 2 55.36 10.55 -20.31
C TYR A 2 54.24 10.72 -21.36
N ALA A 3 53.64 9.63 -21.84
CA ALA A 3 52.55 9.72 -22.82
C ALA A 3 51.45 8.67 -22.62
N VAL A 4 51.32 8.11 -21.41
CA VAL A 4 50.30 7.09 -21.11
C VAL A 4 49.39 7.49 -19.93
N PHE A 5 49.74 8.50 -19.14
CA PHE A 5 48.99 8.84 -17.92
C PHE A 5 47.82 9.82 -18.10
N PHE A 6 47.72 10.53 -19.23
CA PHE A 6 46.68 11.56 -19.41
C PHE A 6 45.35 11.05 -19.97
N SER A 7 45.30 9.83 -20.50
CA SER A 7 44.08 9.30 -21.14
C SER A 7 43.08 8.68 -20.15
N CYS A 8 43.49 8.41 -18.90
CA CYS A 8 42.63 7.73 -17.93
C CYS A 8 41.70 8.69 -17.14
N TYR A 9 42.11 9.95 -16.94
CA TYR A 9 41.34 10.91 -16.13
C TYR A 9 40.13 11.51 -16.88
N ALA A 10 40.21 11.65 -18.20
CA ALA A 10 39.12 12.22 -18.99
C ALA A 10 37.94 11.24 -19.21
N LEU A 11 38.20 9.92 -19.16
CA LEU A 11 37.15 8.90 -19.27
C LEU A 11 36.38 8.73 -17.94
N SER A 12 37.07 8.87 -16.81
CA SER A 12 36.51 8.78 -15.46
C SER A 12 35.48 9.87 -15.15
N MET A 13 35.73 11.11 -15.57
CA MET A 13 34.86 12.24 -15.23
C MET A 13 33.55 12.30 -16.04
N ARG A 14 33.49 11.65 -17.22
CA ARG A 14 32.27 11.57 -18.03
C ARG A 14 31.27 10.54 -17.53
N ILE A 15 31.73 9.46 -16.88
CA ILE A 15 30.87 8.41 -16.33
C ILE A 15 30.18 8.88 -15.04
N ILE A 16 30.89 9.67 -14.22
CA ILE A 16 30.34 10.24 -12.98
C ILE A 16 29.21 11.26 -13.27
N LEU A 17 29.32 12.01 -14.38
CA LEU A 17 28.28 12.97 -14.77
C LEU A 17 27.00 12.29 -15.30
N LEU A 18 27.12 11.11 -15.90
CA LEU A 18 25.97 10.30 -16.37
C LEU A 18 25.22 9.62 -15.21
N LEU A 19 25.90 9.30 -14.11
CA LEU A 19 25.26 8.72 -12.91
C LEU A 19 24.44 9.74 -12.10
N LEU A 20 24.68 11.05 -12.25
CA LEU A 20 23.95 12.11 -11.55
C LEU A 20 22.59 12.49 -12.18
N LEU A 21 22.26 11.95 -13.37
CA LEU A 21 21.00 12.23 -14.07
C LEU A 21 19.93 11.15 -13.85
N VAL A 22 20.22 10.10 -13.09
CA VAL A 22 19.19 9.15 -12.65
C VAL A 22 18.43 9.76 -11.47
N ARG A 23 17.63 10.79 -11.75
CA ARG A 23 16.59 11.22 -10.82
C ARG A 23 15.56 10.09 -10.76
N SER A 24 15.64 9.30 -9.70
CA SER A 24 14.60 8.38 -9.28
C SER A 24 13.31 9.19 -9.07
N VAL A 25 12.44 9.18 -10.08
CA VAL A 25 11.04 9.60 -9.93
C VAL A 25 10.44 8.57 -8.99
N SER A 26 10.44 8.91 -7.70
CA SER A 26 9.79 8.09 -6.69
C SER A 26 8.32 8.44 -6.71
N ALA A 27 7.49 7.50 -7.07
CA ALA A 27 6.06 7.59 -6.91
C ALA A 27 5.69 7.86 -5.45
N ALA A 28 4.74 8.77 -5.22
CA ALA A 28 4.33 9.16 -3.87
C ALA A 28 2.80 9.14 -3.75
N VAL A 29 2.32 8.30 -2.84
CA VAL A 29 1.03 8.56 -2.17
C VAL A 29 1.19 9.90 -1.46
N LEU A 30 0.52 10.94 -1.97
CA LEU A 30 0.68 12.31 -1.50
C LEU A 30 0.01 12.50 -0.14
N LYS A 31 -1.10 11.78 0.08
CA LYS A 31 -1.88 11.85 1.31
C LYS A 31 -2.53 10.50 1.59
N ASN A 32 -2.47 10.06 2.84
CA ASN A 32 -3.23 8.91 3.34
C ASN A 32 -3.64 9.20 4.79
N GLU A 33 -4.78 9.85 4.94
CA GLU A 33 -5.36 10.16 6.25
C GLU A 33 -6.44 9.15 6.61
N VAL A 34 -6.42 8.67 7.84
CA VAL A 34 -7.37 7.68 8.33
C VAL A 34 -8.11 8.24 9.54
N GLY A 35 -9.44 8.30 9.44
CA GLY A 35 -10.31 8.64 10.57
C GLY A 35 -10.41 7.48 11.55
N GLY A 36 -10.14 7.75 12.83
CA GLY A 36 -10.31 6.76 13.91
C GLY A 36 -9.39 5.54 13.78
N LEU A 37 -8.15 5.73 13.30
CA LEU A 37 -7.20 4.62 13.09
C LEU A 37 -6.99 3.81 14.38
N LYS A 38 -7.33 2.53 14.33
CA LYS A 38 -6.97 1.53 15.34
C LYS A 38 -6.17 0.42 14.68
N ARG A 39 -5.13 -0.04 15.35
CA ARG A 39 -4.26 -1.11 14.85
C ARG A 39 -4.17 -2.22 15.88
N LYS A 40 -4.43 -3.45 15.46
CA LYS A 40 -4.15 -4.67 16.23
C LYS A 40 -2.94 -5.37 15.64
N ALA A 41 -2.07 -5.88 16.50
CA ALA A 41 -0.84 -6.56 16.12
C ALA A 41 -0.91 -8.04 16.54
N PHE A 42 -0.44 -8.92 15.67
CA PHE A 42 -0.42 -10.37 15.87
C PHE A 42 0.92 -10.92 15.38
N THR A 43 1.36 -12.01 15.96
CA THR A 43 2.47 -12.80 15.43
C THR A 43 2.05 -13.50 14.14
N LEU A 44 3.02 -13.90 13.32
CA LEU A 44 2.72 -14.65 12.09
C LEU A 44 2.04 -15.99 12.42
N LYS A 45 2.44 -16.63 13.52
CA LYS A 45 1.87 -17.89 13.99
C LYS A 45 0.39 -17.76 14.37
N GLU A 46 0.04 -16.75 15.17
CA GLU A 46 -1.36 -16.46 15.54
C GLU A 46 -2.23 -16.22 14.29
N ALA A 47 -1.69 -15.54 13.29
CA ALA A 47 -2.40 -15.30 12.04
C ALA A 47 -2.70 -16.60 11.27
N CYS A 48 -1.72 -17.51 11.16
CA CYS A 48 -1.92 -18.82 10.55
C CYS A 48 -2.91 -19.68 11.36
N GLU A 49 -2.80 -19.68 12.69
CA GLU A 49 -3.69 -20.45 13.58
C GLU A 49 -5.14 -19.92 13.53
N GLY A 50 -5.33 -18.59 13.48
CA GLY A 50 -6.64 -17.97 13.27
C GLY A 50 -7.27 -18.31 11.92
N LEU A 51 -6.47 -18.75 10.95
CA LEU A 51 -6.93 -19.30 9.67
C LEU A 51 -7.20 -20.81 9.71
N GLY A 52 -7.01 -21.47 10.85
CA GLY A 52 -7.19 -22.92 11.02
C GLY A 52 -5.97 -23.75 10.60
N LEU A 53 -4.86 -23.10 10.25
CA LEU A 53 -3.59 -23.75 9.95
C LEU A 53 -2.87 -23.91 11.29
N LYS A 54 -2.98 -25.08 11.92
CA LYS A 54 -2.37 -25.36 13.23
C LYS A 54 -1.00 -26.02 13.09
N ASP A 55 -0.26 -26.05 14.20
CA ASP A 55 1.03 -26.73 14.36
C ASP A 55 2.10 -26.25 13.38
N ASN A 56 2.03 -24.97 12.96
CA ASN A 56 3.01 -24.42 12.05
C ASN A 56 4.34 -24.16 12.76
N LEU A 57 5.31 -25.04 12.56
CA LEU A 57 6.68 -24.90 13.07
C LEU A 57 7.47 -23.84 12.29
N LEU A 58 7.15 -23.66 11.01
CA LEU A 58 7.77 -22.69 10.12
C LEU A 58 6.69 -21.78 9.54
N VAL A 59 6.75 -20.51 9.93
CA VAL A 59 5.87 -19.46 9.40
C VAL A 59 6.72 -18.28 8.98
N GLU A 60 6.49 -17.81 7.76
CA GLU A 60 7.24 -16.70 7.19
C GLU A 60 6.37 -15.75 6.36
N ALA A 61 6.91 -14.56 6.10
CA ALA A 61 6.24 -13.53 5.32
C ALA A 61 6.73 -13.57 3.87
N ILE A 62 5.90 -14.08 2.95
CA ILE A 62 6.21 -14.07 1.52
C ILE A 62 6.24 -12.62 0.99
N GLY A 63 5.30 -11.78 1.46
CA GLY A 63 5.17 -10.39 1.04
C GLY A 63 4.61 -9.49 2.14
N THR A 64 3.98 -8.39 1.74
CA THR A 64 3.27 -7.49 2.65
C THR A 64 1.82 -7.92 2.90
N THR A 65 1.26 -8.83 2.10
CA THR A 65 -0.16 -9.23 2.18
C THR A 65 -0.36 -10.74 2.35
N GLN A 66 0.72 -11.52 2.34
CA GLN A 66 0.70 -12.97 2.36
C GLN A 66 1.70 -13.55 3.35
N LEU A 67 1.31 -14.66 3.96
CA LEU A 67 2.11 -15.51 4.82
C LEU A 67 2.30 -16.88 4.18
N ASP A 68 3.44 -17.50 4.41
CA ASP A 68 3.60 -18.95 4.27
C ASP A 68 3.39 -19.60 5.64
N CYS A 69 2.40 -20.49 5.72
CA CYS A 69 2.07 -21.28 6.89
C CYS A 69 2.41 -22.76 6.60
N MET A 70 3.70 -23.09 6.59
CA MET A 70 4.26 -24.41 6.25
C MET A 70 3.92 -24.92 4.83
N GLY A 71 4.31 -24.17 3.80
CA GLY A 71 4.04 -24.49 2.39
C GLY A 71 2.61 -24.16 1.94
N ARG A 72 1.84 -23.44 2.76
CA ARG A 72 0.47 -23.01 2.46
C ARG A 72 0.39 -21.49 2.50
N THR A 73 0.10 -20.90 1.36
CA THR A 73 -0.07 -19.45 1.25
C THR A 73 -1.39 -19.00 1.87
N ALA A 74 -1.29 -18.07 2.82
CA ALA A 74 -2.43 -17.47 3.51
C ALA A 74 -2.48 -15.95 3.27
N GLU A 75 -3.66 -15.44 2.92
CA GLU A 75 -3.88 -14.00 2.80
C GLU A 75 -4.14 -13.36 4.17
N VAL A 76 -3.38 -12.32 4.49
CA VAL A 76 -3.49 -11.60 5.76
C VAL A 76 -4.85 -10.94 5.93
N ALA A 77 -5.43 -10.43 4.84
CA ALA A 77 -6.75 -9.80 4.89
C ALA A 77 -7.83 -10.77 5.36
N LYS A 78 -7.79 -12.05 4.95
CA LYS A 78 -8.73 -13.09 5.40
C LYS A 78 -8.61 -13.39 6.88
N PHE A 79 -7.40 -13.29 7.43
CA PHE A 79 -7.21 -13.41 8.88
C PHE A 79 -7.83 -12.19 9.59
N CYS A 80 -7.52 -10.97 9.14
CA CYS A 80 -8.04 -9.75 9.74
C CYS A 80 -9.58 -9.65 9.69
N GLU A 81 -10.22 -10.21 8.67
CA GLU A 81 -11.69 -10.30 8.57
C GLU A 81 -12.33 -11.14 9.68
N LYS A 82 -11.59 -12.09 10.25
CA LYS A 82 -12.07 -12.93 11.37
C LYS A 82 -11.87 -12.28 12.73
N ILE A 83 -11.17 -11.16 12.80
CA ILE A 83 -10.87 -10.48 14.06
C ILE A 83 -12.00 -9.50 14.36
N GLU A 84 -12.70 -9.75 15.45
CA GLU A 84 -13.78 -8.88 15.93
C GLU A 84 -13.28 -7.45 16.18
N SER A 85 -13.99 -6.47 15.60
CA SER A 85 -13.74 -5.04 15.77
C SER A 85 -15.04 -4.25 15.58
N ARG A 86 -15.17 -3.13 16.29
CA ARG A 86 -16.34 -2.24 16.13
C ARG A 86 -16.21 -1.33 14.91
N ASP A 87 -15.00 -1.08 14.44
CA ASP A 87 -14.72 -0.23 13.28
C ASP A 87 -14.45 -1.08 12.04
N ALA A 88 -14.63 -0.47 10.87
CA ALA A 88 -14.48 -1.17 9.59
C ALA A 88 -13.02 -1.54 9.31
N LEU A 89 -12.79 -2.75 8.80
CA LEU A 89 -11.45 -3.20 8.39
C LEU A 89 -10.99 -2.42 7.15
N LEU A 90 -9.87 -1.72 7.30
CA LEU A 90 -9.24 -0.94 6.23
C LEU A 90 -8.31 -1.81 5.40
N ARG A 91 -7.37 -2.50 6.07
CA ARG A 91 -6.42 -3.43 5.45
C ARG A 91 -5.72 -4.31 6.48
N GLY A 92 -5.17 -5.41 6.00
CA GLY A 92 -4.25 -6.26 6.74
C GLY A 92 -2.90 -6.33 6.03
N PHE A 93 -1.79 -6.20 6.76
CA PHE A 93 -0.45 -6.33 6.18
C PHE A 93 0.58 -6.93 7.13
N VAL A 94 1.69 -7.42 6.58
CA VAL A 94 2.83 -7.97 7.32
C VAL A 94 3.97 -6.97 7.35
N SER A 95 4.56 -6.78 8.53
CA SER A 95 5.85 -6.13 8.69
C SER A 95 6.93 -7.19 8.83
N LYS A 96 7.73 -7.38 7.77
CA LYS A 96 8.87 -8.32 7.78
C LYS A 96 9.89 -7.98 8.87
N SER A 97 10.16 -6.69 9.09
CA SER A 97 11.11 -6.23 10.10
C SER A 97 10.67 -6.54 11.53
N LYS A 98 9.37 -6.49 11.80
CA LYS A 98 8.82 -6.79 13.13
C LYS A 98 8.31 -8.22 13.26
N SER A 99 8.31 -8.99 12.18
CA SER A 99 7.71 -10.32 12.10
C SER A 99 6.27 -10.36 12.67
N GLN A 100 5.49 -9.35 12.30
CA GLN A 100 4.13 -9.14 12.82
C GLN A 100 3.12 -8.90 11.69
N VAL A 101 1.92 -9.40 11.89
CA VAL A 101 0.72 -9.04 11.14
C VAL A 101 0.02 -7.88 11.83
N TYR A 102 -0.38 -6.89 11.04
CA TYR A 102 -1.19 -5.77 11.48
C TYR A 102 -2.54 -5.77 10.78
N CYS A 103 -3.60 -5.63 11.57
CA CYS A 103 -4.94 -5.35 11.09
C CYS A 103 -5.29 -3.91 11.44
N GLU A 104 -5.55 -3.09 10.43
CA GLU A 104 -5.91 -1.67 10.57
C GLU A 104 -7.42 -1.48 10.37
N TYR A 105 -8.02 -0.76 11.31
CA TYR A 105 -9.44 -0.45 11.34
C TYR A 105 -9.64 1.07 11.44
N GLY A 106 -10.78 1.56 10.96
CA GLY A 106 -11.14 2.96 11.05
C GLY A 106 -12.52 3.26 10.46
N THR A 107 -12.87 4.54 10.41
CA THR A 107 -14.19 5.01 9.99
C THR A 107 -14.18 5.74 8.65
N SER A 108 -13.02 6.27 8.24
CA SER A 108 -12.83 6.94 6.96
C SER A 108 -11.38 6.87 6.49
N VAL A 109 -11.18 6.98 5.18
CA VAL A 109 -9.86 7.06 4.54
C VAL A 109 -9.91 8.14 3.47
N SER A 110 -8.96 9.08 3.53
CA SER A 110 -8.75 10.10 2.50
C SER A 110 -7.39 9.88 1.84
N LEU A 111 -7.41 9.54 0.56
CA LEU A 111 -6.24 9.17 -0.22
C LEU A 111 -6.04 10.15 -1.38
N ASN A 112 -4.83 10.72 -1.49
CA ASN A 112 -4.43 11.47 -2.67
C ASN A 112 -3.27 10.75 -3.35
N LEU A 113 -3.45 10.41 -4.63
CA LEU A 113 -2.46 9.72 -5.44
C LEU A 113 -2.02 10.62 -6.60
N SER A 114 -0.71 10.83 -6.73
CA SER A 114 -0.15 11.51 -7.89
C SER A 114 -0.28 10.64 -9.13
N CYS A 115 -0.79 11.19 -10.23
CA CYS A 115 -0.93 10.49 -11.51
C CYS A 115 0.37 10.60 -12.33
N ASP A 116 1.45 10.01 -11.80
CA ASP A 116 2.70 9.85 -12.54
C ASP A 116 2.65 8.65 -13.51
N LYS A 117 3.76 8.39 -14.21
CA LYS A 117 3.83 7.32 -15.22
C LYS A 117 3.46 5.94 -14.64
N ASP A 118 3.80 5.68 -13.39
CA ASP A 118 3.59 4.38 -12.75
C ASP A 118 2.15 4.19 -12.26
N HIS A 119 1.44 5.30 -11.99
CA HIS A 119 0.08 5.30 -11.43
C HIS A 119 -0.97 5.83 -12.40
N TYR A 120 -0.59 6.11 -13.65
CA TYR A 120 -1.48 6.67 -14.68
C TYR A 120 -2.72 5.80 -14.92
N THR A 121 -2.61 4.48 -14.74
CA THR A 121 -3.71 3.52 -14.89
C THR A 121 -4.87 3.81 -13.94
N TYR A 122 -4.59 4.18 -12.69
CA TYR A 122 -5.60 4.57 -11.71
C TYR A 122 -6.27 5.91 -12.07
N CYS A 123 -5.57 6.76 -12.81
CA CYS A 123 -5.99 8.13 -13.10
C CYS A 123 -6.74 8.31 -14.42
N GLN A 124 -7.10 7.20 -15.09
CA GLN A 124 -7.94 7.25 -16.30
C GLN A 124 -9.36 7.69 -15.97
N SER A 125 -9.89 7.25 -14.83
CA SER A 125 -11.23 7.58 -14.31
C SER A 125 -11.16 7.70 -12.80
N ALA A 126 -11.66 8.82 -12.25
CA ALA A 126 -11.62 9.07 -10.82
C ALA A 126 -12.29 7.94 -10.02
N LYS A 127 -13.49 7.55 -10.43
CA LYS A 127 -14.26 6.50 -9.77
C LYS A 127 -13.57 5.15 -9.86
N THR A 128 -13.17 4.74 -11.07
CA THR A 128 -12.54 3.43 -11.29
C THR A 128 -11.22 3.30 -10.53
N GLY A 129 -10.40 4.36 -10.54
CA GLY A 129 -9.15 4.39 -9.78
C GLY A 129 -9.36 4.26 -8.28
N CYS A 130 -10.32 5.01 -7.73
CA CYS A 130 -10.65 4.91 -6.31
C CYS A 130 -11.20 3.51 -5.94
N GLU A 131 -12.04 2.90 -6.78
CA GLU A 131 -12.53 1.54 -6.53
C GLU A 131 -11.41 0.49 -6.55
N GLN A 132 -10.41 0.65 -7.41
CA GLN A 132 -9.23 -0.22 -7.39
C GLN A 132 -8.44 -0.04 -6.08
N LEU A 133 -8.25 1.21 -5.65
CA LEU A 133 -7.54 1.56 -4.42
C LEU A 133 -8.30 1.17 -3.15
N LYS A 134 -9.64 1.05 -3.20
CA LYS A 134 -10.49 0.58 -2.10
C LYS A 134 -10.00 -0.74 -1.54
N SER A 135 -9.67 -1.70 -2.41
CA SER A 135 -9.19 -3.04 -2.01
C SER A 135 -7.88 -3.01 -1.21
N VAL A 136 -7.08 -1.95 -1.35
CA VAL A 136 -5.75 -1.81 -0.74
C VAL A 136 -5.78 -0.99 0.55
N PHE A 137 -6.58 0.08 0.56
CA PHE A 137 -6.54 1.08 1.64
C PHE A 137 -7.82 1.14 2.48
N ALA A 138 -8.96 0.69 1.95
CA ALA A 138 -10.28 0.97 2.52
C ALA A 138 -11.26 -0.20 2.29
N LYS A 139 -10.81 -1.43 2.54
CA LYS A 139 -11.48 -2.67 2.09
C LYS A 139 -12.98 -2.72 2.42
N SER A 140 -13.35 -2.33 3.63
CA SER A 140 -14.73 -2.40 4.14
C SER A 140 -15.46 -1.05 4.14
N LEU A 141 -14.88 -0.01 3.54
CA LEU A 141 -15.49 1.32 3.46
C LEU A 141 -16.08 1.56 2.08
N GLU A 142 -17.12 2.38 2.01
CA GLU A 142 -17.75 2.76 0.74
C GLU A 142 -17.11 4.03 0.17
N LEU A 143 -17.02 4.10 -1.16
CA LEU A 143 -16.51 5.28 -1.85
C LEU A 143 -17.55 6.39 -1.79
N MET A 144 -17.24 7.46 -1.07
CA MET A 144 -18.14 8.61 -0.90
C MET A 144 -17.87 9.71 -1.93
N HIS A 145 -16.60 9.91 -2.26
CA HIS A 145 -16.20 10.95 -3.22
C HIS A 145 -14.97 10.52 -4.00
N SER A 146 -14.95 10.85 -5.28
CA SER A 146 -13.80 10.66 -6.16
C SER A 146 -13.67 11.86 -7.09
N SER A 147 -12.45 12.36 -7.26
CA SER A 147 -12.17 13.45 -8.20
C SER A 147 -10.76 13.38 -8.76
N LEU A 148 -10.57 13.98 -9.93
CA LEU A 148 -9.27 14.18 -10.55
C LEU A 148 -9.05 15.68 -10.68
N THR A 149 -8.00 16.19 -10.03
CA THR A 149 -7.74 17.64 -9.95
C THR A 149 -6.28 17.96 -10.27
N GLY A 150 -6.03 19.19 -10.71
CA GLY A 150 -4.67 19.73 -10.86
C GLY A 150 -3.93 19.32 -12.13
N THR A 151 -2.72 19.86 -12.27
CA THR A 151 -1.73 19.60 -13.33
C THR A 151 -0.32 19.56 -12.72
N PRO A 152 0.33 18.39 -12.58
CA PRO A 152 -0.11 17.06 -13.00
C PRO A 152 -1.36 16.58 -12.25
N LYS A 153 -2.12 15.66 -12.87
CA LYS A 153 -3.37 15.16 -12.29
C LYS A 153 -3.10 14.50 -10.93
N VAL A 154 -4.01 14.71 -9.99
CA VAL A 154 -4.05 14.05 -8.68
C VAL A 154 -5.41 13.40 -8.52
N LEU A 155 -5.41 12.11 -8.20
CA LEU A 155 -6.60 11.35 -7.87
C LEU A 155 -6.89 11.51 -6.37
N ASN A 156 -8.06 12.03 -6.03
CA ASN A 156 -8.52 12.15 -4.66
C ASN A 156 -9.66 11.15 -4.42
N CYS A 157 -9.52 10.34 -3.38
CA CYS A 157 -10.51 9.35 -2.97
C CYS A 157 -10.87 9.56 -1.51
N HIS A 158 -12.17 9.60 -1.22
CA HIS A 158 -12.68 9.63 0.14
C HIS A 158 -13.59 8.43 0.36
N PHE A 159 -13.22 7.59 1.32
CA PHE A 159 -13.97 6.42 1.74
C PHE A 159 -14.50 6.63 3.16
N SER A 160 -15.71 6.16 3.43
CA SER A 160 -16.27 6.17 4.78
C SER A 160 -17.30 5.05 4.96
N ILE A 161 -17.66 4.80 6.22
CA ILE A 161 -18.78 3.92 6.55
C ILE A 161 -20.02 4.55 5.90
N SER A 162 -20.74 3.76 5.10
CA SER A 162 -22.00 4.20 4.53
C SER A 162 -23.01 4.34 5.66
N ASP A 163 -23.36 5.58 6.01
CA ASP A 163 -24.56 5.83 6.81
C ASP A 163 -25.76 5.66 5.87
N PRO A 164 -26.69 4.71 6.11
CA PRO A 164 -27.90 4.57 5.32
C PRO A 164 -28.79 5.83 5.32
N LEU A 165 -28.52 6.81 6.19
CA LEU A 165 -29.26 8.07 6.28
C LEU A 165 -28.64 9.24 5.48
N LEU A 166 -27.45 9.09 4.91
CA LEU A 166 -26.85 10.13 4.08
C LEU A 166 -27.21 9.91 2.59
N PRO A 167 -27.73 10.94 1.89
CA PRO A 167 -28.08 10.81 0.48
C PRO A 167 -26.82 10.51 -0.33
N LYS A 168 -26.88 9.44 -1.13
CA LYS A 168 -25.87 9.16 -2.14
C LYS A 168 -25.84 10.34 -3.11
N ALA A 169 -24.74 11.08 -3.14
CA ALA A 169 -24.55 12.15 -4.12
C ALA A 169 -24.60 11.54 -5.54
N LEU A 170 -25.51 12.08 -6.35
CA LEU A 170 -25.80 11.74 -7.74
C LEU A 170 -24.67 12.19 -8.67
#